data_AF-A0A3M2BS25-F1
#
_entry.id   AF-A0A3M2BS25-F1
#
_cell.length_a   1.000
_cell.length_b   1.000
_cell.length_c   1.000
_cell.angle_alpha   90.00
_cell.angle_beta   90.00
_cell.angle_gamma   90.00
#
_symmetry.space_group_name_H-M   'P 1'
#
loop_
_entity.id
_entity.type
_entity.pdbx_description
1 polymer ?
#
loop_
_entity_poly.entity_id
_entity_poly.type
_entity_poly.pdbx_seq_one_letter_code
_entity_poly.pdbx_strand_id
1 'polypeptide(L)' 'HTMMLRYRRRPAGIYLHAEIAAISKAIAYFRGNKDRLSDCEIYVARTYKNGNFANSKPCSGCMRAIKDYGFKRVHWTG' A
#
# COMPACT_ATOMS: atom_id res chain seq x y z
N HIS A 1 12.89 5.12 -2.33
CA HIS A 1 13.56 3.97 -1.68
C HIS A 1 13.33 3.94 -0.15
N THR A 2 13.37 5.08 0.54
CA THR A 2 13.19 5.23 2.00
C THR A 2 11.91 4.60 2.59
N MET A 3 10.75 4.71 1.92
CA MET A 3 9.52 4.09 2.45
C MET A 3 9.55 2.57 2.46
N MET A 4 10.13 1.94 1.43
CA MET A 4 10.26 0.48 1.37
C MET A 4 11.15 -0.04 2.49
N LEU A 5 12.25 0.67 2.79
CA LEU A 5 13.13 0.34 3.92
C LEU A 5 12.40 0.48 5.26
N ARG A 6 11.64 1.57 5.45
CA ARG A 6 10.88 1.84 6.68
C ARG A 6 9.77 0.80 6.92
N TYR A 7 9.11 0.34 5.86
CA TYR A 7 7.97 -0.58 5.94
C TYR A 7 8.28 -2.00 5.49
N ARG A 8 9.56 -2.38 5.40
CA ARG A 8 9.94 -3.75 5.03
C ARG A 8 9.42 -4.75 6.06
N ARG A 9 8.85 -5.86 5.56
CA ARG A 9 8.45 -7.00 6.41
C ARG A 9 9.66 -7.84 6.84
N ARG A 10 10.67 -7.97 5.98
CA ARG A 10 11.87 -8.78 6.20
C ARG A 10 13.12 -7.97 5.88
N PRO A 11 14.27 -8.22 6.53
CA PRO A 11 15.49 -7.44 6.34
C PRO A 11 15.98 -7.40 4.88
N ALA A 12 15.95 -8.54 4.19
CA ALA A 12 16.37 -8.68 2.78
C ALA A 12 15.25 -8.39 1.75
N GLY A 13 14.00 -8.17 2.22
CA GLY A 13 12.83 -8.03 1.34
C GLY A 13 12.54 -6.58 0.99
N ILE A 14 13.40 -5.94 0.19
CA ILE A 14 13.16 -4.59 -0.34
C ILE A 14 12.41 -4.70 -1.67
N TYR A 15 11.16 -5.15 -1.60
CA TYR A 15 10.29 -5.22 -2.78
C TYR A 15 9.35 -4.01 -2.82
N LEU A 16 9.19 -3.40 -4.00
CA LEU A 16 8.21 -2.35 -4.22
C LEU A 16 6.82 -2.98 -4.28
N HIS A 17 6.18 -3.08 -3.13
CA HIS A 17 4.80 -3.50 -3.01
C HIS A 17 3.86 -2.46 -3.62
N ALA A 18 2.76 -2.94 -4.22
CA ALA A 18 1.77 -2.09 -4.88
C ALA A 18 1.21 -1.02 -3.93
N GLU A 19 0.99 -1.38 -2.67
CA GLU A 19 0.47 -0.51 -1.62
C GLU A 19 1.44 0.65 -1.32
N ILE A 20 2.75 0.35 -1.20
CA ILE A 20 3.77 1.39 -0.94
C ILE A 20 3.91 2.31 -2.15
N ALA A 21 3.85 1.76 -3.37
CA ALA A 21 3.87 2.55 -4.59
C ALA A 21 2.65 3.50 -4.67
N ALA A 22 1.46 2.99 -4.35
CA ALA A 22 0.22 3.77 -4.35
C ALA A 22 0.27 4.91 -3.33
N ILE A 23 0.67 4.64 -2.08
CA ILE A 23 0.80 5.65 -1.03
C ILE A 23 1.81 6.74 -1.44
N SER A 24 2.98 6.34 -1.97
CA SER A 24 4.00 7.29 -2.40
C SER A 24 3.48 8.21 -3.51
N LYS A 25 2.72 7.68 -4.46
CA LYS A 25 2.09 8.46 -5.54
C LYS A 25 1.01 9.39 -5.01
N ALA A 26 0.18 8.93 -4.07
CA ALA A 26 -0.87 9.76 -3.46
C ALA A 26 -0.28 10.95 -2.69
N ILE A 27 0.80 10.73 -1.94
CA ILE A 27 1.53 11.81 -1.24
C ILE A 27 2.05 12.84 -2.24
N ALA A 28 2.67 12.39 -3.33
CA ALA A 28 3.16 13.28 -4.38
C ALA A 28 2.02 14.05 -5.05
N TYR A 29 0.89 13.39 -5.32
CA TYR A 29 -0.31 14.00 -5.90
C TYR A 29 -0.86 15.14 -5.03
N PHE A 30 -0.93 14.93 -3.71
CA PHE A 30 -1.35 15.97 -2.76
C PHE A 30 -0.22 16.93 -2.35
N ARG A 31 0.89 16.97 -3.11
CA ARG A 31 2.06 17.85 -2.85
C ARG A 31 2.60 17.74 -1.43
N GLY A 32 2.58 16.53 -0.85
CA GLY A 32 3.04 16.25 0.50
C GLY A 32 2.01 16.46 1.60
N ASN A 33 0.80 16.96 1.31
CA ASN A 33 -0.28 17.09 2.29
C ASN A 33 -0.87 15.70 2.61
N LYS A 34 -0.44 15.13 3.74
CA LYS A 34 -0.84 13.78 4.18
C LYS A 34 -2.24 13.73 4.78
N ASP A 35 -2.79 14.85 5.24
CA ASP A 35 -4.11 14.87 5.89
C ASP A 35 -5.22 14.45 4.92
N ARG A 36 -5.02 14.75 3.63
CA ARG A 36 -5.88 14.34 2.50
C ARG A 36 -5.98 12.83 2.32
N LEU A 37 -5.00 12.07 2.81
CA LEU A 37 -5.00 10.61 2.70
C LEU A 37 -6.03 9.96 3.64
N SER A 38 -6.45 10.66 4.69
CA SER A 38 -7.46 10.17 5.61
C SER A 38 -8.89 10.17 5.04
N ASP A 39 -9.07 10.86 3.91
CA ASP A 39 -10.29 10.85 3.09
C ASP A 39 -10.20 9.84 1.93
N CYS A 40 -9.07 9.15 1.80
CA CYS A 40 -8.84 8.16 0.75
C CYS A 40 -9.04 6.73 1.29
N GLU A 41 -9.39 5.83 0.38
CA GLU A 41 -9.43 4.39 0.63
C GLU A 41 -8.44 3.68 -0.30
N ILE A 42 -7.86 2.57 0.15
CA ILE A 42 -6.95 1.75 -0.65
C ILE A 42 -7.67 0.50 -1.15
N TYR A 43 -7.53 0.24 -2.45
CA TYR A 43 -8.02 -0.98 -3.08
C TYR A 43 -6.81 -1.73 -3.66
N VAL A 44 -6.64 -2.99 -3.25
CA VAL A 44 -5.54 -3.84 -3.72
C VAL A 44 -6.12 -5.07 -4.40
N ALA A 45 -5.98 -5.17 -5.71
CA ALA A 45 -6.40 -6.36 -6.45
C ALA A 45 -5.18 -7.12 -6.98
N ARG A 46 -5.27 -8.44 -6.97
CA ARG A 46 -4.36 -9.31 -7.71
C ARG A 46 -5.19 -10.27 -8.54
N THR A 47 -4.76 -10.50 -9.76
CA THR A 47 -5.37 -11.49 -10.65
C THR A 47 -4.32 -12.47 -11.14
N TYR A 48 -4.75 -13.71 -11.37
CA TYR A 48 -4.00 -14.67 -12.17
C TYR A 48 -4.11 -14.32 -13.67
N LYS A 49 -3.29 -14.95 -14.50
CA LYS A 49 -3.32 -14.75 -15.96
C LYS A 49 -4.68 -15.11 -16.58
N ASN A 50 -5.44 -16.01 -15.95
CA ASN A 50 -6.77 -16.41 -16.39
C ASN A 50 -7.89 -15.43 -15.97
N GLY A 51 -7.55 -14.29 -15.36
CA GLY A 51 -8.52 -13.27 -14.93
C GLY A 51 -9.14 -13.50 -13.55
N ASN A 52 -8.94 -14.67 -12.94
CA ASN A 52 -9.44 -14.92 -11.59
C ASN A 52 -8.71 -14.08 -10.56
N PHE A 53 -9.44 -13.62 -9.55
CA PHE A 53 -8.85 -12.96 -8.40
C PHE A 53 -7.94 -13.91 -7.62
N ALA A 54 -6.86 -13.33 -7.09
CA ALA A 54 -5.92 -13.99 -6.22
C ALA A 54 -5.76 -13.17 -4.93
N ASN A 55 -5.25 -13.83 -3.90
CA ASN A 55 -4.99 -13.18 -2.63
C ASN A 55 -4.02 -12.01 -2.78
N SER A 56 -4.51 -10.83 -2.45
CA SER A 56 -3.78 -9.57 -2.47
C SER A 56 -3.73 -8.91 -1.09
N LYS A 57 -4.01 -9.67 -0.02
CA LYS A 57 -3.98 -9.15 1.35
C LYS A 57 -2.64 -8.44 1.62
N PRO A 58 -2.67 -7.16 2.04
CA PRO A 58 -1.45 -6.43 2.32
C PRO A 58 -0.60 -7.11 3.38
N CYS A 59 0.71 -7.11 3.18
CA CYS A 59 1.61 -7.66 4.20
C CYS A 59 1.64 -6.75 5.44
N SER A 60 2.15 -7.25 6.58
CA SER A 60 2.18 -6.49 7.84
C SER A 60 2.86 -5.12 7.72
N GLY A 61 3.93 -5.03 6.94
CA GLY A 61 4.63 -3.78 6.66
C GLY A 61 3.79 -2.77 5.89
N CYS A 62 3.08 -3.22 4.84
CA CYS A 62 2.15 -2.41 4.07
C CYS A 62 0.96 -1.97 4.91
N MET A 63 0.38 -2.87 5.70
CA MET A 63 -0.74 -2.54 6.60
C MET A 63 -0.35 -1.46 7.62
N ARG A 64 0.88 -1.51 8.15
CA ARG A 64 1.41 -0.45 9.01
C ARG A 64 1.57 0.87 8.26
N ALA A 65 2.06 0.85 7.02
CA ALA A 65 2.16 2.07 6.21
C ALA A 65 0.78 2.70 5.98
N ILE A 66 -0.22 1.90 5.62
CA ILE A 66 -1.61 2.34 5.42
C ILE A 66 -2.12 3.07 6.67
N LYS A 67 -1.93 2.47 7.85
CA LYS A 67 -2.32 3.09 9.13
C LYS A 67 -1.53 4.37 9.43
N ASP A 68 -0.21 4.35 9.28
CA ASP A 68 0.68 5.49 9.58
C ASP A 68 0.38 6.72 8.71
N TYR A 69 -0.09 6.51 7.47
CA TYR A 69 -0.48 7.58 6.56
C TYR A 69 -1.96 7.97 6.66
N GLY A 70 -2.69 7.43 7.65
CA GLY A 70 -4.03 7.90 8.00
C GLY A 70 -5.18 7.33 7.17
N PHE A 71 -4.93 6.38 6.26
CA PHE A 71 -6.00 5.72 5.51
C PHE A 71 -6.93 4.94 6.46
N LYS A 72 -8.23 5.24 6.42
CA LYS A 72 -9.21 4.64 7.32
C LYS A 72 -9.65 3.25 6.88
N ARG A 73 -9.54 2.95 5.58
CA ARG A 73 -10.06 1.72 4.97
C ARG A 73 -9.11 1.18 3.91
N VAL A 74 -8.96 -0.14 3.91
CA VAL A 74 -8.25 -0.90 2.88
C VAL A 74 -9.07 -2.13 2.51
N HIS A 75 -9.22 -2.34 1.21
CA HIS A 75 -9.96 -3.45 0.61
C HIS A 75 -9.01 -4.28 -0.25
N TRP A 76 -9.16 -5.60 -0.25
CA TRP A 76 -8.33 -6.49 -1.04
C TRP A 76 -9.09 -7.69 -1.57
N THR A 77 -8.55 -8.32 -2.63
CA THR A 77 -9.08 -9.54 -3.23
C THR A 77 -8.53 -10.78 -2.50
N GLY A 78 -9.37 -11.81 -2.36
CA GLY A 78 -9.12 -13.04 -1.59
C GLY A 78 -8.27 -14.08 -2.31
#